data_AF-A0A6Q2Y136-F1
#
_entry.id   AF-A0A6Q2Y136-F1
#
_cell.length_a   1.000
_cell.length_b   1.000
_cell.length_c   1.000
_cell.angle_alpha   90.00
_cell.angle_beta   90.00
_cell.angle_gamma   90.00
#
_symmetry.space_group_name_H-M   'P 1'
#
loop_
_entity.id
_entity.type
_entity.pdbx_description
1 polymer ?
#
loop_
_entity_poly.entity_id
_entity_poly.type
_entity_poly.pdbx_seq_one_letter_code
_entity_poly.pdbx_strand_id
1 'polypeptide(L)'
;MTLNTGEPVGPCDPGRIPLALTPIHRLLRENPLEGGDVVSSPSDLLIWYRAFTFSLTFLLYTSFHLSRKPISIVKSELHKNCSALMDLSTTSSSQLPGFTDTDCSWKPFDKSNYKQLLGAMDYSFLCAYAVGMYLSGIIGERLPIRLYLSVGMLMSGLFTCLFGLGYVYNIHSLSFYIFVQVANGLVQTTGWPSVVTCIGNWFGKGRRGLIMGIWNSHTSVGNILGSLIAGYWVSSNWGLSFIVPGVIIAVMGVVCFLFLIERKRFFIFTLRSSSLTGFRCKDCDINLLSWDTELLLPQEDGGSVCVPVQQLVVVKSESEPSAISFMGALRIPGVIEFSLCLLFAKLVSYTFLFWLPLYITKAAHLDAKKAGDLSTLFDVGGIVGGILAGVISDKLGKRATTCAVMLLLAAPTVSLMCMLVVCGGLVNGPYALITTAVSADLGTHKSLKGNSRALSTVTAIIDGTGSVGAAIGPLLAGVLSSRGWDQVFYMLMAADFLALLLLLRLVAKELTSANVVKPRSGSTSVE
;
A
#
# COMPACT_ATOMS: atom_id res chain seq x y z
N MET A 1 -31.34 -58.00 35.04
CA MET A 1 -32.74 -57.60 34.80
C MET A 1 -32.72 -56.24 34.14
N THR A 2 -32.76 -56.20 32.80
CA THR A 2 -33.97 -55.95 31.96
C THR A 2 -34.39 -54.47 32.04
N LEU A 3 -34.10 -53.70 30.98
CA LEU A 3 -34.98 -53.26 29.87
C LEU A 3 -35.74 -51.96 30.26
N ASN A 4 -35.52 -50.78 29.68
CA ASN A 4 -35.61 -50.25 28.30
C ASN A 4 -36.83 -49.30 28.17
N THR A 5 -36.77 -48.44 27.13
CA THR A 5 -37.72 -47.45 26.59
C THR A 5 -37.52 -46.02 27.13
N GLY A 6 -37.26 -44.98 26.35
CA GLY A 6 -37.20 -44.80 24.90
C GLY A 6 -37.99 -43.54 24.51
N GLU A 7 -37.29 -42.46 24.11
CA GLU A 7 -37.86 -41.39 23.28
C GLU A 7 -36.79 -40.89 22.29
N PRO A 8 -37.16 -40.60 21.02
CA PRO A 8 -36.20 -40.28 19.97
C PRO A 8 -35.88 -38.78 19.94
N VAL A 9 -34.58 -38.45 20.02
CA VAL A 9 -34.08 -37.12 19.67
C VAL A 9 -34.09 -36.99 18.15
N GLY A 10 -34.86 -36.04 17.62
CA GLY A 10 -34.98 -35.75 16.19
C GLY A 10 -33.65 -35.35 15.54
N PRO A 11 -33.56 -35.41 14.20
CA PRO A 11 -32.31 -35.17 13.48
C PRO A 11 -31.85 -33.71 13.63
N CYS A 12 -30.63 -33.54 14.14
CA CYS A 12 -29.92 -32.26 14.15
C CYS A 12 -29.72 -31.76 12.73
N ASP A 13 -30.36 -30.64 12.40
CA ASP A 13 -30.20 -29.85 11.18
C ASP A 13 -28.76 -29.29 11.11
N PRO A 14 -27.89 -29.75 10.18
CA PRO A 14 -26.52 -29.22 10.03
C PRO A 14 -26.56 -27.99 9.12
N GLY A 15 -27.32 -26.99 9.53
CA GLY A 15 -27.71 -25.86 8.67
C GLY A 15 -27.40 -24.50 9.27
N ARG A 16 -26.20 -24.26 9.83
CA ARG A 16 -25.76 -22.88 10.17
C ARG A 16 -24.25 -22.76 10.40
N ILE A 17 -23.51 -22.58 9.31
CA ILE A 17 -22.24 -21.82 9.34
C ILE A 17 -22.49 -20.56 8.52
N PRO A 18 -22.66 -19.37 9.14
CA PRO A 18 -22.82 -18.14 8.39
C PRO A 18 -21.43 -17.61 8.02
N LEU A 19 -20.76 -18.27 7.07
CA LEU A 19 -19.70 -17.62 6.33
C LEU A 19 -20.37 -17.00 5.11
N ALA A 20 -20.62 -15.69 5.18
CA ALA A 20 -21.14 -14.90 4.08
C ALA A 20 -20.34 -15.17 2.81
N LEU A 21 -20.87 -16.03 1.95
CA LEU A 21 -20.46 -16.15 0.56
C LEU A 21 -20.54 -14.74 -0.01
N THR A 22 -19.43 -14.24 -0.55
CA THR A 22 -19.37 -12.90 -1.13
C THR A 22 -20.51 -12.74 -2.15
N PRO A 23 -21.11 -11.56 -2.30
CA PRO A 23 -22.17 -11.32 -3.30
C PRO A 23 -21.76 -11.78 -4.71
N ILE A 24 -20.46 -11.72 -5.05
CA ILE A 24 -19.88 -12.28 -6.28
C ILE A 24 -20.15 -13.78 -6.43
N HIS A 25 -20.01 -14.56 -5.35
CA HIS A 25 -20.28 -15.99 -5.41
C HIS A 25 -21.77 -16.28 -5.60
N ARG A 26 -22.64 -15.43 -5.06
CA ARG A 26 -24.09 -15.53 -5.29
C ARG A 26 -24.45 -15.12 -6.72
N LEU A 27 -23.89 -14.01 -7.23
CA LEU A 27 -24.06 -13.54 -8.61
C LEU A 27 -23.56 -14.53 -9.67
N LEU A 28 -22.40 -15.17 -9.44
CA LEU A 28 -21.83 -16.20 -10.33
C LEU A 28 -22.57 -17.56 -10.24
N ARG A 29 -23.30 -17.82 -9.14
CA ARG A 29 -24.11 -19.04 -8.97
C ARG A 29 -25.52 -18.86 -9.52
N GLU A 30 -26.10 -17.66 -9.41
CA GLU A 30 -27.48 -17.35 -9.80
C GLU A 30 -27.62 -16.92 -11.27
N ASN A 31 -26.52 -16.62 -11.97
CA ASN A 31 -26.51 -16.43 -13.43
C ASN A 31 -25.63 -17.49 -14.11
N PRO A 32 -26.08 -18.75 -14.24
CA PRO A 32 -25.60 -19.54 -15.35
C PRO A 32 -26.08 -18.78 -16.60
N LEU A 33 -25.14 -18.33 -17.44
CA LEU A 33 -25.48 -17.73 -18.73
C LEU A 33 -26.46 -18.67 -19.45
N GLU A 34 -27.73 -18.27 -19.55
CA GLU A 34 -28.72 -18.92 -20.41
C GLU A 34 -28.34 -18.60 -21.86
N GLY A 35 -27.35 -19.31 -22.34
CA GLY A 35 -26.74 -19.17 -23.65
C GLY A 35 -25.57 -20.13 -23.68
N GLY A 36 -25.71 -21.20 -24.45
CA GLY A 36 -24.67 -22.21 -24.63
C GLY A 36 -23.32 -21.57 -24.97
N ASP A 37 -22.26 -22.21 -24.50
CA ASP A 37 -20.85 -21.87 -24.67
C ASP A 37 -20.31 -20.81 -23.70
N VAL A 38 -19.90 -21.27 -22.50
CA VAL A 38 -18.53 -21.15 -21.96
C VAL A 38 -18.59 -21.72 -20.52
N VAL A 39 -18.30 -23.02 -20.38
CA VAL A 39 -17.77 -23.49 -19.09
C VAL A 39 -16.37 -22.91 -19.02
N SER A 40 -16.22 -21.76 -18.34
CA SER A 40 -14.92 -21.13 -18.14
C SER A 40 -13.98 -22.16 -17.51
N SER A 41 -12.86 -22.45 -18.18
CA SER A 41 -11.90 -23.43 -17.66
C SER A 41 -11.44 -23.00 -16.25
N PRO A 42 -11.06 -23.92 -15.35
CA PRO A 42 -10.53 -23.55 -14.03
C PRO A 42 -9.38 -22.53 -14.08
N SER A 43 -8.63 -22.52 -15.18
CA SER A 43 -7.60 -21.52 -15.51
C SER A 43 -8.17 -20.12 -15.78
N ASP A 44 -9.23 -20.00 -16.58
CA ASP A 44 -9.83 -18.70 -16.94
C ASP A 44 -10.40 -18.01 -15.72
N LEU A 45 -11.08 -18.79 -14.87
CA LEU A 45 -11.66 -18.30 -13.63
C LEU A 45 -10.55 -17.81 -12.67
N LEU A 46 -9.43 -18.52 -12.58
CA LEU A 46 -8.28 -18.10 -11.77
C LEU A 46 -7.65 -16.80 -12.28
N ILE A 47 -7.55 -16.62 -13.60
CA ILE A 47 -7.05 -15.38 -14.22
C ILE A 47 -7.98 -14.21 -13.87
N TRP A 48 -9.30 -14.42 -13.99
CA TRP A 48 -10.30 -13.41 -13.65
C TRP A 48 -10.18 -12.98 -12.18
N TYR A 49 -10.08 -13.92 -11.25
CA TYR A 49 -9.92 -13.60 -9.82
C TYR A 49 -8.61 -12.87 -9.50
N ARG A 50 -7.51 -13.21 -10.19
CA ARG A 50 -6.24 -12.48 -10.07
C ARG A 50 -6.39 -11.04 -10.54
N ALA A 51 -6.97 -10.83 -11.72
CA ALA A 51 -7.21 -9.51 -12.28
C ALA A 51 -8.15 -8.69 -11.39
N PHE A 52 -9.25 -9.29 -10.93
CA PHE A 52 -10.20 -8.66 -10.03
C PHE A 52 -9.55 -8.23 -8.71
N THR A 53 -8.82 -9.13 -8.05
CA THR A 53 -8.18 -8.82 -6.77
C THR A 53 -7.09 -7.75 -6.95
N PHE A 54 -6.34 -7.81 -8.05
CA PHE A 54 -5.36 -6.79 -8.41
C PHE A 54 -6.01 -5.42 -8.55
N SER A 55 -7.05 -5.31 -9.37
CA SER A 55 -7.77 -4.05 -9.62
C SER A 55 -8.45 -3.52 -8.36
N LEU A 56 -9.09 -4.40 -7.57
CA LEU A 56 -9.75 -3.99 -6.34
C LEU A 56 -8.71 -3.43 -5.36
N THR A 57 -7.66 -4.18 -5.04
CA THR A 57 -6.63 -3.71 -4.09
C THR A 57 -5.88 -2.46 -4.60
N PHE A 58 -5.69 -2.33 -5.91
CA PHE A 58 -5.18 -1.12 -6.53
C PHE A 58 -6.07 0.08 -6.20
N LEU A 59 -7.38 -0.02 -6.47
CA LEU A 59 -8.34 1.07 -6.19
C LEU A 59 -8.48 1.38 -4.70
N LEU A 60 -8.49 0.35 -3.85
CA LEU A 60 -8.51 0.53 -2.40
C LEU A 60 -7.31 1.38 -1.95
N TYR A 61 -6.11 1.08 -2.44
CA TYR A 61 -4.92 1.80 -2.02
C TYR A 61 -4.73 3.16 -2.71
N THR A 62 -5.21 3.31 -3.95
CA THR A 62 -5.40 4.60 -4.60
C THR A 62 -6.25 5.53 -3.73
N SER A 63 -7.34 5.03 -3.14
CA SER A 63 -8.20 5.84 -2.28
C SER A 63 -7.48 6.33 -1.01
N PHE A 64 -6.62 5.53 -0.37
CA PHE A 64 -5.81 6.03 0.75
C PHE A 64 -4.91 7.19 0.31
N HIS A 65 -4.19 7.04 -0.80
CA HIS A 65 -3.28 8.08 -1.31
C HIS A 65 -4.01 9.34 -1.78
N LEU A 66 -5.23 9.20 -2.29
CA LEU A 66 -6.13 10.31 -2.60
C LEU A 66 -6.29 11.29 -1.44
N SER A 67 -6.37 10.80 -0.20
CA SER A 67 -6.52 11.66 1.00
C SER A 67 -5.23 12.32 1.49
N ARG A 68 -4.06 11.80 1.08
CA ARG A 68 -2.76 12.26 1.62
C ARG A 68 -2.25 13.53 0.94
N LYS A 69 -2.50 13.67 -0.37
CA LYS A 69 -2.04 14.80 -1.17
C LYS A 69 -2.77 16.13 -0.93
N PRO A 70 -4.11 16.20 -0.69
CA PRO A 70 -4.85 17.45 -0.58
C PRO A 70 -4.23 18.52 0.32
N ILE A 71 -3.64 18.12 1.45
CA ILE A 71 -3.01 19.05 2.40
C ILE A 71 -1.87 19.84 1.78
N SER A 72 -1.11 19.26 0.84
CA SER A 72 0.01 19.96 0.21
C SER A 72 -0.42 21.12 -0.68
N ILE A 73 -1.64 21.05 -1.23
CA ILE A 73 -2.25 22.12 -2.03
C ILE A 73 -2.94 23.12 -1.10
N VAL A 74 -3.74 22.64 -0.14
CA VAL A 74 -4.51 23.50 0.79
C VAL A 74 -3.60 24.37 1.66
N LYS A 75 -2.35 23.96 1.94
CA LYS A 75 -1.34 24.80 2.62
C LYS A 75 -1.20 26.22 2.07
N SER A 76 -1.36 26.38 0.75
CA SER A 76 -1.27 27.68 0.09
C SER A 76 -2.44 28.62 0.43
N GLU A 77 -3.58 28.08 0.85
CA GLU A 77 -4.75 28.84 1.29
C GLU A 77 -4.78 29.06 2.80
N LEU A 78 -4.18 28.16 3.58
CA LEU A 78 -4.09 28.31 5.03
C LEU A 78 -3.26 29.54 5.42
N HIS A 79 -2.29 29.93 4.59
CA HIS A 79 -1.49 31.14 4.79
C HIS A 79 -1.28 31.87 3.45
N LYS A 80 -1.98 32.99 3.27
CA LYS A 80 -1.95 33.82 2.05
C LYS A 80 -1.13 35.08 2.26
N ASN A 81 -0.45 35.53 1.20
CA ASN A 81 0.15 36.86 1.18
C ASN A 81 -0.88 37.86 0.64
N CYS A 82 -1.47 38.67 1.51
CA CYS A 82 -2.63 39.52 1.17
C CYS A 82 -2.29 40.96 0.83
N SER A 83 -1.02 41.25 0.54
CA SER A 83 -0.56 42.57 0.09
C SER A 83 -1.37 43.11 -1.11
N ALA A 84 -1.80 42.24 -2.03
CA ALA A 84 -2.59 42.63 -3.20
C ALA A 84 -4.08 42.95 -2.90
N LEU A 85 -4.64 42.43 -1.80
CA LEU A 85 -6.00 42.78 -1.36
C LEU A 85 -6.04 44.15 -0.70
N MET A 86 -4.91 44.59 -0.13
CA MET A 86 -4.77 45.94 0.43
C MET A 86 -4.81 47.03 -0.66
N ASP A 87 -4.24 46.77 -1.84
CA ASP A 87 -4.24 47.74 -2.97
C ASP A 87 -5.64 48.01 -3.55
N LEU A 88 -6.58 47.05 -3.45
CA LEU A 88 -7.98 47.30 -3.82
C LEU A 88 -8.75 48.05 -2.72
N SER A 89 -8.39 47.83 -1.46
CA SER A 89 -9.07 48.47 -0.32
C SER A 89 -8.67 49.94 -0.12
N THR A 90 -7.50 50.37 -0.60
CA THR A 90 -7.06 51.77 -0.54
C THR A 90 -7.80 52.70 -1.50
N THR A 91 -8.58 52.17 -2.46
CA THR A 91 -9.39 52.98 -3.39
C THR A 91 -10.81 53.27 -2.84
N SER A 92 -11.23 52.61 -1.75
CA SER A 92 -12.58 52.74 -1.19
C SER A 92 -12.55 53.02 0.31
N SER A 93 -12.39 54.30 0.67
CA SER A 93 -12.79 54.92 1.95
C SER A 93 -12.12 54.46 3.26
N SER A 94 -11.57 55.48 3.96
CA SER A 94 -11.37 55.59 5.41
C SER A 94 -10.50 54.53 6.12
N GLN A 95 -9.38 55.02 6.65
CA GLN A 95 -8.48 54.32 7.58
C GLN A 95 -9.27 53.60 8.70
N LEU A 96 -9.42 52.28 8.60
CA LEU A 96 -9.60 51.42 9.78
C LEU A 96 -8.20 51.09 10.33
N PRO A 97 -7.88 51.48 11.57
CA PRO A 97 -6.62 51.11 12.19
C PRO A 97 -6.72 49.65 12.63
N GLY A 98 -5.96 48.74 12.00
CA GLY A 98 -5.74 47.40 12.56
C GLY A 98 -5.77 46.22 11.60
N PHE A 99 -5.95 46.39 10.29
CA PHE A 99 -5.78 45.26 9.37
C PHE A 99 -4.29 44.94 9.21
N THR A 100 -3.89 43.76 9.68
CA THR A 100 -2.53 43.22 9.48
C THR A 100 -2.46 42.47 8.15
N ASP A 101 -1.27 42.39 7.53
CA ASP A 101 -1.02 41.68 6.25
C ASP A 101 -1.51 40.21 6.20
N THR A 102 -1.92 39.64 7.35
CA THR A 102 -2.30 38.24 7.55
C THR A 102 -3.78 38.00 7.88
N ASP A 103 -4.64 39.01 7.94
CA ASP A 103 -6.06 38.85 8.38
C ASP A 103 -6.92 37.96 7.47
N CYS A 104 -6.42 37.65 6.27
CA CYS A 104 -7.03 36.71 5.32
C CYS A 104 -6.60 35.24 5.53
N SER A 105 -5.64 34.97 6.43
CA SER A 105 -5.08 33.63 6.65
C SER A 105 -5.90 32.82 7.67
N TRP A 106 -5.84 31.49 7.57
CA TRP A 106 -6.62 30.62 8.44
C TRP A 106 -5.92 30.37 9.78
N LYS A 107 -6.51 30.82 10.89
CA LYS A 107 -6.02 30.50 12.25
C LYS A 107 -6.03 28.99 12.48
N PRO A 108 -4.96 28.37 13.01
CA PRO A 108 -3.79 28.97 13.69
C PRO A 108 -2.54 29.18 12.80
N PHE A 109 -2.68 29.12 11.48
CA PHE A 109 -1.59 29.22 10.51
C PHE A 109 -1.36 30.67 10.01
N ASP A 110 -1.97 31.65 10.67
CA ASP A 110 -1.88 33.08 10.39
C ASP A 110 -0.56 33.71 10.84
N LYS A 111 0.17 33.06 11.75
CA LYS A 111 1.40 33.59 12.35
C LYS A 111 2.65 33.37 11.49
N SER A 112 3.71 34.13 11.76
CA SER A 112 5.00 34.02 11.05
C SER A 112 5.65 32.64 11.12
N ASN A 113 5.31 31.84 12.13
CA ASN A 113 5.78 30.45 12.30
C ASN A 113 4.91 29.40 11.57
N TYR A 114 4.05 29.79 10.63
CA TYR A 114 3.16 28.88 9.92
C TYR A 114 3.90 27.74 9.22
N LYS A 115 5.09 27.98 8.65
CA LYS A 115 5.89 26.94 7.98
C LYS A 115 6.21 25.79 8.95
N GLN A 116 6.58 26.12 10.20
CA GLN A 116 6.84 25.14 11.24
C GLN A 116 5.55 24.44 11.68
N LEU A 117 4.43 25.17 11.82
CA LEU A 117 3.14 24.59 12.20
C LEU A 117 2.60 23.60 11.15
N LEU A 118 2.69 23.96 9.86
CA LEU A 118 2.32 23.08 8.74
C LEU A 118 3.22 21.85 8.69
N GLY A 119 4.53 22.02 8.88
CA GLY A 119 5.48 20.90 8.98
C GLY A 119 5.20 19.99 10.18
N ALA A 120 4.85 20.54 11.34
CA ALA A 120 4.47 19.78 12.53
C ALA A 120 3.15 19.01 12.33
N MET A 121 2.19 19.59 11.62
CA MET A 121 0.94 18.92 11.25
C MET A 121 1.19 17.72 10.31
N ASP A 122 2.00 17.88 9.26
CA ASP A 122 2.42 16.76 8.40
C ASP A 122 3.12 15.68 9.23
N TYR A 123 4.05 16.09 10.09
CA TYR A 123 4.81 15.21 10.97
C TYR A 123 3.90 14.41 11.89
N SER A 124 2.84 15.01 12.44
CA SER A 124 1.93 14.33 13.36
C SER A 124 1.25 13.11 12.72
N PHE A 125 0.75 13.25 11.48
CA PHE A 125 0.19 12.14 10.71
C PHE A 125 1.25 11.09 10.40
N LEU A 126 2.40 11.52 9.87
CA LEU A 126 3.43 10.60 9.35
C LEU A 126 4.14 9.85 10.48
N CYS A 127 4.36 10.49 11.63
CA CYS A 127 4.94 9.87 12.81
C CYS A 127 3.98 8.84 13.42
N ALA A 128 2.70 9.19 13.56
CA ALA A 128 1.66 8.27 14.00
C ALA A 128 1.53 7.05 13.05
N TYR A 129 1.57 7.30 11.74
CA TYR A 129 1.61 6.24 10.73
C TYR A 129 2.87 5.36 10.88
N ALA A 130 4.05 5.94 11.05
CA ALA A 130 5.30 5.19 11.20
C ALA A 130 5.29 4.27 12.43
N VAL A 131 4.85 4.77 13.58
CA VAL A 131 4.69 3.95 14.81
C VAL A 131 3.62 2.89 14.61
N GLY A 132 2.46 3.27 14.06
CA GLY A 132 1.34 2.37 13.83
C GLY A 132 1.68 1.24 12.85
N MET A 133 2.56 1.47 11.86
CA MET A 133 2.95 0.45 10.89
C MET A 133 3.59 -0.76 11.55
N TYR A 134 4.50 -0.56 12.52
CA TYR A 134 5.13 -1.66 13.25
C TYR A 134 4.11 -2.49 14.04
N LEU A 135 3.09 -1.84 14.60
CA LEU A 135 2.01 -2.51 15.34
C LEU A 135 1.03 -3.21 14.38
N SER A 136 0.70 -2.56 13.27
CA SER A 136 -0.27 -3.00 12.28
C SER A 136 0.13 -4.31 11.62
N GLY A 137 1.43 -4.53 11.38
CA GLY A 137 1.92 -5.82 10.86
C GLY A 137 1.58 -6.99 11.78
N ILE A 138 1.75 -6.82 13.09
CA ILE A 138 1.50 -7.85 14.12
C ILE A 138 -0.01 -8.07 14.29
N ILE A 139 -0.79 -7.00 14.30
CA ILE A 139 -2.25 -7.07 14.43
C ILE A 139 -2.87 -7.71 13.18
N GLY A 140 -2.41 -7.32 11.99
CA GLY A 140 -2.89 -7.82 10.70
C GLY A 140 -2.67 -9.32 10.49
N GLU A 141 -1.71 -9.93 11.19
CA GLU A 141 -1.53 -11.39 11.18
C GLU A 141 -2.60 -12.15 12.00
N ARG A 142 -3.27 -11.47 12.94
CA ARG A 142 -4.24 -12.06 13.88
C ARG A 142 -5.70 -11.81 13.50
N LEU A 143 -5.94 -10.82 12.64
CA LEU A 143 -7.28 -10.44 12.21
C LEU A 143 -7.54 -10.88 10.75
N PRO A 144 -8.79 -11.20 10.39
CA PRO A 144 -9.13 -11.45 8.99
C PRO A 144 -8.89 -10.17 8.17
N ILE A 145 -8.13 -10.29 7.08
CA ILE A 145 -7.63 -9.15 6.29
C ILE A 145 -8.79 -8.29 5.79
N ARG A 146 -9.89 -8.92 5.36
CA ARG A 146 -11.11 -8.23 4.91
C ARG A 146 -11.66 -7.28 5.96
N LEU A 147 -11.81 -7.73 7.21
CA LEU A 147 -12.36 -6.91 8.29
C LEU A 147 -11.37 -5.81 8.68
N TYR A 148 -10.10 -6.18 8.85
CA TYR A 148 -9.05 -5.26 9.29
C TYR A 148 -8.88 -4.09 8.34
N LEU A 149 -8.79 -4.37 7.03
CA LEU A 149 -8.69 -3.35 5.99
C LEU A 149 -9.96 -2.49 5.90
N SER A 150 -11.15 -3.09 5.93
CA SER A 150 -12.42 -2.36 5.79
C SER A 150 -12.66 -1.38 6.94
N VAL A 151 -12.43 -1.81 8.19
CA VAL A 151 -12.57 -0.94 9.37
C VAL A 151 -11.58 0.21 9.31
N GLY A 152 -10.33 -0.07 8.94
CA GLY A 152 -9.32 0.98 8.79
C GLY A 152 -9.65 2.00 7.70
N MET A 153 -10.22 1.56 6.57
CA MET A 153 -10.70 2.46 5.52
C MET A 153 -11.87 3.32 5.99
N LEU A 154 -12.89 2.74 6.64
CA LEU A 154 -14.03 3.51 7.16
C LEU A 154 -13.59 4.57 8.17
N MET A 155 -12.70 4.20 9.10
CA MET A 155 -12.17 5.14 10.09
C MET A 155 -11.26 6.20 9.45
N SER A 156 -10.47 5.83 8.44
CA SER A 156 -9.66 6.80 7.71
C SER A 156 -10.52 7.81 6.96
N GLY A 157 -11.61 7.34 6.33
CA GLY A 157 -12.60 8.22 5.71
C GLY A 157 -13.21 9.18 6.71
N LEU A 158 -13.61 8.69 7.89
CA LEU A 158 -14.11 9.51 9.00
C LEU A 158 -13.13 10.62 9.41
N PHE A 159 -11.88 10.26 9.76
CA PHE A 159 -10.90 11.26 10.22
C PHE A 159 -10.48 12.23 9.10
N THR A 160 -10.43 11.77 7.85
CA THR A 160 -10.20 12.67 6.70
C THR A 160 -11.34 13.68 6.54
N CYS A 161 -12.60 13.24 6.66
CA CYS A 161 -13.76 14.13 6.65
C CYS A 161 -13.74 15.11 7.84
N LEU A 162 -13.40 14.65 9.05
CA LEU A 162 -13.28 15.51 10.23
C LEU A 162 -12.27 16.64 10.02
N PHE A 163 -11.15 16.39 9.34
CA PHE A 163 -10.19 17.43 9.01
C PHE A 163 -10.83 18.54 8.16
N GLY A 164 -11.57 18.15 7.11
CA GLY A 164 -12.27 19.10 6.22
C GLY A 164 -13.44 19.81 6.89
N LEU A 165 -14.15 19.15 7.81
CA LEU A 165 -15.20 19.75 8.63
C LEU A 165 -14.68 20.87 9.53
N GLY A 166 -13.35 20.93 9.79
CA GLY A 166 -12.72 22.07 10.43
C GLY A 166 -12.98 23.40 9.71
N TYR A 167 -13.08 23.39 8.38
CA TYR A 167 -13.50 24.57 7.62
C TYR A 167 -14.97 24.89 7.84
N VAL A 168 -15.84 23.88 7.68
CA VAL A 168 -17.31 24.03 7.72
C VAL A 168 -17.79 24.55 9.08
N TYR A 169 -17.20 24.06 10.17
CA TYR A 169 -17.53 24.48 11.54
C TYR A 169 -16.64 25.61 12.07
N ASN A 170 -15.79 26.20 11.23
CA ASN A 170 -14.90 27.31 11.57
C ASN A 170 -14.01 27.04 12.81
N ILE A 171 -13.36 25.87 12.83
CA ILE A 171 -12.52 25.42 13.95
C ILE A 171 -11.10 25.98 13.82
N HIS A 172 -10.68 26.82 14.77
CA HIS A 172 -9.35 27.45 14.80
C HIS A 172 -8.41 26.87 15.87
N SER A 173 -8.49 25.56 16.13
CA SER A 173 -7.69 24.88 17.16
C SER A 173 -6.60 24.01 16.54
N LEU A 174 -5.33 24.27 16.84
CA LEU A 174 -4.21 23.43 16.39
C LEU A 174 -4.34 21.99 16.91
N SER A 175 -4.75 21.84 18.16
CA SER A 175 -4.91 20.53 18.80
C SER A 175 -5.96 19.66 18.09
N PHE A 176 -7.01 20.27 17.54
CA PHE A 176 -7.99 19.55 16.72
C PHE A 176 -7.33 18.94 15.47
N TYR A 177 -6.61 19.76 14.70
CA TYR A 177 -5.94 19.28 13.47
C TYR A 177 -4.88 18.22 13.77
N ILE A 178 -4.09 18.40 14.83
CA ILE A 178 -3.08 17.40 15.26
C ILE A 178 -3.76 16.09 15.68
N PHE A 179 -4.81 16.15 16.50
CA PHE A 179 -5.52 14.94 16.96
C PHE A 179 -6.09 14.16 15.77
N VAL A 180 -6.79 14.85 14.86
CA VAL A 180 -7.37 14.22 13.67
C VAL A 180 -6.29 13.60 12.79
N GLN A 181 -5.15 14.26 12.61
CA GLN A 181 -4.02 13.75 11.84
C GLN A 181 -3.37 12.52 12.49
N VAL A 182 -3.16 12.52 13.81
CA VAL A 182 -2.63 11.36 14.54
C VAL A 182 -3.59 10.17 14.42
N ALA A 183 -4.88 10.39 14.65
CA ALA A 183 -5.89 9.33 14.56
C ALA A 183 -5.97 8.77 13.14
N ASN A 184 -6.00 9.63 12.11
CA ASN A 184 -5.98 9.22 10.70
C ASN A 184 -4.70 8.44 10.36
N GLY A 185 -3.54 8.91 10.83
CA GLY A 185 -2.25 8.26 10.63
C GLY A 185 -2.25 6.83 11.15
N LEU A 186 -2.73 6.61 12.38
CA LEU A 186 -2.81 5.27 12.98
C LEU A 186 -3.74 4.33 12.20
N VAL A 187 -4.96 4.77 11.86
CA VAL A 187 -5.93 3.89 11.18
C VAL A 187 -5.56 3.59 9.73
N GLN A 188 -4.84 4.49 9.05
CA GLN A 188 -4.35 4.24 7.68
C GLN A 188 -3.28 3.14 7.61
N THR A 189 -2.61 2.81 8.71
CA THR A 189 -1.60 1.73 8.74
C THR A 189 -2.17 0.35 8.48
N THR A 190 -3.49 0.17 8.62
CA THR A 190 -4.19 -1.07 8.27
C THR A 190 -4.10 -1.42 6.79
N GLY A 191 -3.90 -0.40 5.93
CA GLY A 191 -3.89 -0.53 4.49
C GLY A 191 -2.76 -1.41 3.98
N TRP A 192 -1.52 -0.94 4.14
CA TRP A 192 -0.35 -1.48 3.44
C TRP A 192 -0.10 -2.97 3.67
N PRO A 193 0.06 -3.46 4.93
CA PRO A 193 0.35 -4.87 5.17
C PRO A 193 -0.77 -5.77 4.64
N SER A 194 -2.03 -5.32 4.71
CA SER A 194 -3.19 -6.05 4.21
C SER A 194 -3.13 -6.24 2.70
N VAL A 195 -2.94 -5.17 1.94
CA VAL A 195 -2.99 -5.23 0.47
C VAL A 195 -1.75 -5.91 -0.13
N VAL A 196 -0.56 -5.70 0.45
CA VAL A 196 0.66 -6.39 0.01
C VAL A 196 0.56 -7.89 0.29
N THR A 197 0.01 -8.28 1.44
CA THR A 197 -0.25 -9.69 1.74
C THR A 197 -1.26 -10.29 0.76
N CYS A 198 -2.34 -9.58 0.43
CA CYS A 198 -3.28 -10.01 -0.59
C CYS A 198 -2.60 -10.24 -1.94
N ILE A 199 -1.89 -9.26 -2.49
CA ILE A 199 -1.19 -9.39 -3.78
C ILE A 199 -0.13 -10.48 -3.73
N GLY A 200 0.65 -10.56 -2.64
CA GLY A 200 1.67 -11.59 -2.44
C GLY A 200 1.10 -13.01 -2.42
N ASN A 201 -0.14 -13.19 -1.95
CA ASN A 201 -0.82 -14.48 -1.97
C ASN A 201 -1.34 -14.85 -3.37
N TRP A 202 -1.70 -13.86 -4.20
CA TRP A 202 -2.26 -14.10 -5.53
C TRP A 202 -1.20 -14.30 -6.62
N PHE A 203 -0.07 -13.60 -6.54
CA PHE A 203 0.99 -13.61 -7.56
C PHE A 203 2.27 -14.32 -7.08
N GLY A 204 2.85 -15.16 -7.94
CA GLY A 204 4.05 -15.95 -7.63
C GLY A 204 5.38 -15.19 -7.77
N LYS A 205 6.50 -15.90 -7.62
CA LYS A 205 7.86 -15.32 -7.56
C LYS A 205 8.50 -14.92 -8.91
N GLY A 206 7.84 -15.16 -10.05
CA GLY A 206 8.41 -14.95 -11.39
C GLY A 206 8.62 -13.48 -11.76
N ARG A 207 7.59 -12.83 -12.34
CA ARG A 207 7.62 -11.42 -12.77
C ARG A 207 7.16 -10.46 -11.66
N ARG A 208 7.69 -10.67 -10.45
CA ARG A 208 7.18 -9.98 -9.26
C ARG A 208 7.44 -8.47 -9.34
N GLY A 209 8.60 -8.06 -9.84
CA GLY A 209 8.97 -6.65 -9.99
C GLY A 209 8.02 -5.90 -10.92
N LEU A 210 7.74 -6.44 -12.10
CA LEU A 210 6.80 -5.83 -13.04
C LEU A 210 5.38 -5.73 -12.47
N ILE A 211 4.85 -6.84 -11.93
CA ILE A 211 3.48 -6.88 -11.40
C ILE A 211 3.33 -5.90 -10.24
N MET A 212 4.29 -5.91 -9.31
CA MET A 212 4.30 -5.01 -8.17
C MET A 212 4.57 -3.56 -8.57
N GLY A 213 5.38 -3.30 -9.60
CA GLY A 213 5.63 -1.97 -10.13
C GLY A 213 4.38 -1.35 -10.77
N ILE A 214 3.64 -2.12 -11.57
CA ILE A 214 2.33 -1.70 -12.10
C ILE A 214 1.36 -1.48 -10.95
N TRP A 215 1.28 -2.43 -10.01
CA TRP A 215 0.36 -2.31 -8.89
C TRP A 215 0.64 -1.06 -8.04
N ASN A 216 1.91 -0.83 -7.66
CA ASN A 216 2.32 0.31 -6.82
C ASN A 216 2.04 1.67 -7.45
N SER A 217 1.80 1.74 -8.77
CA SER A 217 1.40 2.97 -9.43
C SER A 217 0.10 3.56 -8.84
N HIS A 218 -0.69 2.77 -8.09
CA HIS A 218 -1.81 3.24 -7.27
C HIS A 218 -1.44 4.45 -6.39
N THR A 219 -0.19 4.54 -5.94
CA THR A 219 0.33 5.60 -5.05
C THR A 219 0.33 6.92 -5.78
N SER A 220 0.96 6.96 -6.95
CA SER A 220 0.98 8.14 -7.81
C SER A 220 -0.40 8.47 -8.35
N VAL A 221 -1.19 7.48 -8.78
CA VAL A 221 -2.56 7.70 -9.26
C VAL A 221 -3.42 8.35 -8.18
N GLY A 222 -3.33 7.87 -6.93
CA GLY A 222 -4.01 8.46 -5.79
C GLY A 222 -3.55 9.90 -5.53
N ASN A 223 -2.24 10.14 -5.56
CA ASN A 223 -1.70 11.50 -5.40
C ASN A 223 -2.19 12.45 -6.49
N ILE A 224 -2.21 12.03 -7.76
CA ILE A 224 -2.71 12.84 -8.89
C ILE A 224 -4.18 13.19 -8.67
N LEU A 225 -5.03 12.20 -8.39
CA LEU A 225 -6.45 12.44 -8.13
C LEU A 225 -6.65 13.35 -6.90
N GLY A 226 -5.85 13.18 -5.85
CA GLY A 226 -5.90 13.99 -4.64
C GLY A 226 -5.52 15.44 -4.94
N SER A 227 -4.53 15.65 -5.80
CA SER A 227 -4.15 16.98 -6.30
C SER A 227 -5.29 17.64 -7.07
N LEU A 228 -5.91 16.91 -8.00
CA LEU A 228 -6.98 17.44 -8.86
C LEU A 228 -8.24 17.81 -8.05
N ILE A 229 -8.67 16.94 -7.13
CA ILE A 229 -9.82 17.20 -6.26
C ILE A 229 -9.55 18.41 -5.36
N ALA A 230 -8.37 18.47 -4.75
CA ALA A 230 -8.01 19.60 -3.90
C ALA A 230 -7.89 20.89 -4.72
N GLY A 231 -7.26 20.86 -5.89
CA GLY A 231 -7.14 22.02 -6.79
C GLY A 231 -8.47 22.59 -7.26
N TYR A 232 -9.53 21.78 -7.31
CA TYR A 232 -10.88 22.27 -7.63
C TYR A 232 -11.52 23.04 -6.46
N TRP A 233 -11.38 22.54 -5.24
CA TRP A 233 -12.05 23.11 -4.05
C TRP A 233 -11.20 24.11 -3.27
N VAL A 234 -9.89 24.15 -3.48
CA VAL A 234 -8.92 24.89 -2.67
C VAL A 234 -9.29 26.37 -2.51
N SER A 235 -9.69 27.05 -3.58
CA SER A 235 -9.99 28.49 -3.55
C SER A 235 -11.38 28.86 -3.02
N SER A 236 -12.31 27.90 -2.98
CA SER A 236 -13.71 28.15 -2.58
C SER A 236 -13.99 27.62 -1.18
N ASN A 237 -14.00 26.30 -1.04
CA ASN A 237 -14.23 25.59 0.21
C ASN A 237 -13.16 24.50 0.34
N TRP A 238 -12.00 24.88 0.88
CA TRP A 238 -10.87 23.95 1.02
C TRP A 238 -11.21 22.74 1.91
N GLY A 239 -12.26 22.81 2.75
CA GLY A 239 -12.75 21.67 3.52
C GLY A 239 -13.21 20.51 2.63
N LEU A 240 -13.81 20.82 1.47
CA LEU A 240 -14.24 19.80 0.50
C LEU A 240 -13.07 19.05 -0.14
N SER A 241 -11.88 19.64 -0.17
CA SER A 241 -10.63 18.97 -0.59
C SER A 241 -10.29 17.74 0.27
N PHE A 242 -10.86 17.63 1.47
CA PHE A 242 -10.69 16.48 2.36
C PHE A 242 -11.97 15.65 2.52
N ILE A 243 -13.14 16.30 2.58
CA ILE A 243 -14.42 15.59 2.72
C ILE A 243 -14.66 14.67 1.51
N VAL A 244 -14.42 15.14 0.28
CA VAL A 244 -14.64 14.32 -0.91
C VAL A 244 -13.74 13.07 -0.93
N PRO A 245 -12.41 13.18 -0.75
CA PRO A 245 -11.56 11.99 -0.59
C PRO A 245 -11.95 11.09 0.60
N GLY A 246 -12.34 11.67 1.74
CA GLY A 246 -12.75 10.91 2.91
C GLY A 246 -13.99 10.04 2.65
N VAL A 247 -15.00 10.59 1.97
CA VAL A 247 -16.18 9.83 1.53
C VAL A 247 -15.80 8.72 0.55
N ILE A 248 -14.92 9.00 -0.41
CA ILE A 248 -14.44 7.98 -1.37
C ILE A 248 -13.75 6.82 -0.63
N ILE A 249 -12.88 7.10 0.34
CA ILE A 249 -12.22 6.04 1.14
C ILE A 249 -13.26 5.22 1.90
N ALA A 250 -14.24 5.87 2.55
CA ALA A 250 -15.26 5.16 3.31
C ALA A 250 -16.11 4.24 2.41
N VAL A 251 -16.53 4.72 1.23
CA VAL A 251 -17.24 3.91 0.23
C VAL A 251 -16.38 2.73 -0.22
N MET A 252 -15.10 2.96 -0.52
CA MET A 252 -14.18 1.89 -0.88
C MET A 252 -13.96 0.90 0.27
N GLY A 253 -14.08 1.32 1.53
CA GLY A 253 -14.10 0.44 2.70
C GLY A 253 -15.30 -0.51 2.71
N VAL A 254 -16.49 -0.03 2.33
CA VAL A 254 -17.69 -0.87 2.16
C VAL A 254 -17.49 -1.85 1.00
N VAL A 255 -16.97 -1.37 -0.14
CA VAL A 255 -16.64 -2.22 -1.30
C VAL A 255 -15.63 -3.30 -0.90
N CYS A 256 -14.59 -2.97 -0.13
CA CYS A 256 -13.62 -3.92 0.40
C CYS A 256 -14.31 -5.02 1.24
N PHE A 257 -15.20 -4.62 2.15
CA PHE A 257 -15.90 -5.57 3.02
C PHE A 257 -16.76 -6.55 2.22
N LEU A 258 -17.45 -6.07 1.18
CA LEU A 258 -18.33 -6.90 0.37
C LEU A 258 -17.57 -7.81 -0.60
N PHE A 259 -16.47 -7.33 -1.18
CA PHE A 259 -15.89 -7.95 -2.38
C PHE A 259 -14.46 -8.48 -2.24
N LEU A 260 -13.71 -8.15 -1.18
CA LEU A 260 -12.32 -8.61 -1.06
C LEU A 260 -12.22 -10.12 -0.84
N ILE A 261 -11.50 -10.82 -1.72
CA ILE A 261 -11.25 -12.27 -1.62
C ILE A 261 -9.83 -12.51 -1.09
N GLU A 262 -9.75 -13.03 0.14
CA GLU A 262 -8.49 -13.12 0.89
C GLU A 262 -7.55 -14.23 0.41
N ARG A 263 -8.07 -15.44 0.07
CA ARG A 263 -7.22 -16.63 -0.06
C ARG A 263 -7.66 -17.58 -1.18
N LYS A 264 -6.67 -18.11 -1.91
CA LYS A 264 -6.83 -19.16 -2.94
C LYS A 264 -7.44 -20.47 -2.41
N ARG A 265 -7.26 -20.80 -1.13
CA ARG A 265 -7.77 -22.06 -0.53
C ARG A 265 -9.32 -22.13 -0.52
N PHE A 266 -10.00 -20.99 -0.40
CA PHE A 266 -11.46 -20.93 -0.48
C PHE A 266 -11.93 -21.34 -1.89
N PHE A 267 -11.26 -20.84 -2.94
CA PHE A 267 -11.54 -21.17 -4.34
C PHE A 267 -11.41 -22.68 -4.64
N ILE A 268 -10.34 -23.33 -4.18
CA ILE A 268 -10.12 -24.78 -4.39
C ILE A 268 -11.18 -25.61 -3.66
N PHE A 269 -11.54 -25.23 -2.43
CA PHE A 269 -12.58 -25.93 -1.67
C PHE A 269 -13.95 -25.78 -2.32
N THR A 270 -14.29 -24.59 -2.84
CA THR A 270 -15.59 -24.37 -3.48
C THR A 270 -15.70 -25.12 -4.81
N LEU A 271 -14.66 -25.13 -5.64
CA LEU A 271 -14.61 -25.93 -6.87
C LEU A 271 -14.77 -27.44 -6.59
N ARG A 272 -14.14 -27.94 -5.52
CA ARG A 272 -14.26 -29.34 -5.10
C ARG A 272 -15.65 -29.67 -4.56
N SER A 273 -16.30 -28.74 -3.85
CA SER A 273 -17.68 -28.92 -3.36
C SER A 273 -18.70 -28.92 -4.49
N SER A 274 -18.50 -28.16 -5.56
CA SER A 274 -19.38 -28.20 -6.75
C SER A 274 -19.21 -29.50 -7.55
N SER A 275 -18.00 -30.05 -7.64
CA SER A 275 -17.72 -31.34 -8.31
C SER A 275 -18.34 -32.55 -7.59
N LEU A 276 -18.60 -32.46 -6.28
CA LEU A 276 -19.21 -33.53 -5.49
C LEU A 276 -20.74 -33.67 -5.69
N THR A 277 -21.37 -32.81 -6.50
CA THR A 277 -22.82 -32.87 -6.80
C THR A 277 -23.16 -33.27 -8.24
N GLY A 278 -22.19 -33.64 -9.06
CA GLY A 278 -22.46 -34.22 -10.37
C GLY A 278 -21.20 -34.33 -11.22
N PHE A 279 -21.07 -35.45 -11.92
CA PHE A 279 -19.96 -35.86 -12.79
C PHE A 279 -18.66 -36.34 -12.12
N ARG A 280 -18.56 -37.67 -12.09
CA ARG A 280 -17.32 -38.44 -11.97
C ARG A 280 -16.53 -38.28 -13.28
N CYS A 281 -15.60 -37.33 -13.36
CA CYS A 281 -14.66 -37.27 -14.49
C CYS A 281 -13.65 -38.42 -14.33
N LYS A 282 -13.65 -39.37 -15.26
CA LYS A 282 -12.84 -40.59 -15.17
C LYS A 282 -11.44 -40.46 -15.80
N ASP A 283 -11.11 -39.33 -16.43
CA ASP A 283 -9.78 -39.08 -17.00
C ASP A 283 -9.40 -37.59 -16.89
N CYS A 284 -8.93 -37.18 -15.72
CA CYS A 284 -8.21 -35.91 -15.56
C CYS A 284 -6.92 -36.18 -14.79
N ASP A 285 -5.92 -36.70 -15.50
CA ASP A 285 -4.52 -36.61 -15.12
C ASP A 285 -4.08 -35.13 -15.17
N ILE A 286 -4.47 -34.38 -14.15
CA ILE A 286 -3.85 -33.11 -13.84
C ILE A 286 -2.63 -33.44 -13.00
N ASN A 287 -1.48 -33.60 -13.67
CA ASN A 287 -0.15 -33.60 -13.07
C ASN A 287 0.14 -32.24 -12.41
N LEU A 288 -0.49 -31.97 -11.28
CA LEU A 288 -0.22 -30.83 -10.42
C LEU A 288 0.08 -31.30 -8.99
N LEU A 289 0.89 -32.36 -8.86
CA LEU A 289 1.64 -32.61 -7.64
C LEU A 289 2.96 -31.88 -7.75
N SER A 290 3.16 -30.90 -6.87
CA SER A 290 4.51 -30.61 -6.42
C SER A 290 4.49 -30.37 -4.91
N TRP A 291 4.97 -31.40 -4.22
CA TRP A 291 5.56 -31.47 -2.88
C TRP A 291 4.63 -31.82 -1.69
N ASP A 292 4.94 -33.03 -1.20
CA ASP A 292 4.85 -33.55 0.17
C ASP A 292 3.52 -34.10 0.69
N THR A 293 3.15 -35.28 0.20
CA THR A 293 2.58 -36.35 1.06
C THR A 293 2.83 -37.71 0.39
N GLU A 294 3.93 -38.38 0.72
CA GLU A 294 4.02 -39.84 0.53
C GLU A 294 3.06 -40.48 1.52
N LEU A 295 1.97 -41.06 1.01
CA LEU A 295 1.06 -41.88 1.79
C LEU A 295 1.54 -43.33 1.67
N LEU A 296 2.21 -43.84 2.71
CA LEU A 296 2.48 -45.27 2.86
C LEU A 296 1.16 -46.02 3.01
N LEU A 297 0.67 -46.63 1.93
CA LEU A 297 -0.36 -47.65 1.99
C LEU A 297 0.31 -49.02 1.96
N PRO A 298 0.01 -49.92 2.93
CA PRO A 298 0.42 -51.31 2.84
C PRO A 298 -0.25 -51.96 1.63
N GLN A 299 0.57 -52.58 0.80
CA GLN A 299 0.15 -53.46 -0.27
C GLN A 299 -0.23 -54.81 0.36
N GLU A 300 -1.52 -55.18 0.39
CA GLU A 300 -1.98 -56.58 0.27
C GLU A 300 -3.45 -56.67 -0.23
N ASP A 301 -3.57 -57.38 -1.35
CA ASP A 301 -4.59 -58.33 -1.82
C ASP A 301 -6.08 -58.22 -1.43
N GLY A 302 -6.90 -58.09 -2.49
CA GLY A 302 -7.99 -59.03 -2.78
C GLY A 302 -9.11 -59.16 -1.76
N GLY A 303 -10.07 -58.22 -1.75
CA GLY A 303 -11.36 -58.44 -1.10
C GLY A 303 -12.20 -57.16 -0.99
N SER A 304 -13.37 -57.14 -1.64
CA SER A 304 -14.34 -56.05 -1.52
C SER A 304 -14.87 -55.95 -0.09
N VAL A 305 -14.45 -54.95 0.66
CA VAL A 305 -15.04 -54.61 1.96
C VAL A 305 -15.60 -53.19 1.88
N CYS A 306 -16.93 -53.08 1.98
CA CYS A 306 -17.61 -51.81 2.19
C CYS A 306 -17.32 -51.34 3.63
N VAL A 307 -16.46 -50.32 3.78
CA VAL A 307 -16.23 -49.65 5.06
C VAL A 307 -17.26 -48.52 5.20
N PRO A 308 -17.93 -48.34 6.36
CA PRO A 308 -18.86 -47.24 6.57
C PRO A 308 -18.13 -45.91 6.43
N VAL A 309 -18.85 -44.85 6.06
CA VAL A 309 -18.34 -43.48 6.04
C VAL A 309 -17.94 -43.10 7.47
N GLN A 310 -16.69 -43.37 7.84
CA GLN A 310 -16.08 -42.79 9.02
C GLN A 310 -16.10 -41.29 8.78
N GLN A 311 -16.81 -40.58 9.65
CA GLN A 311 -16.76 -39.13 9.75
C GLN A 311 -15.29 -38.74 9.73
N LEU A 312 -14.87 -38.13 8.61
CA LEU A 312 -13.51 -37.66 8.43
C LEU A 312 -13.39 -36.48 9.39
N VAL A 313 -13.03 -36.79 10.64
CA VAL A 313 -12.53 -35.82 11.58
C VAL A 313 -11.29 -35.29 10.91
N VAL A 314 -11.44 -34.18 10.18
CA VAL A 314 -10.33 -33.36 9.76
C VAL A 314 -9.73 -32.88 11.07
N VAL A 315 -8.82 -33.68 11.62
CA VAL A 315 -7.86 -33.22 12.59
C VAL A 315 -7.23 -32.01 11.91
N LYS A 316 -7.46 -30.82 12.48
CA LYS A 316 -6.84 -29.57 12.07
C LYS A 316 -5.35 -29.69 12.42
N SER A 317 -4.63 -30.54 11.70
CA SER A 317 -3.21 -30.83 11.88
C SER A 317 -2.42 -30.12 10.79
N GLU A 318 -2.48 -28.79 10.82
CA GLU A 318 -1.29 -27.98 10.59
C GLU A 318 -1.38 -26.93 11.68
N SER A 319 -0.47 -26.98 12.67
CA SER A 319 -0.20 -25.83 13.52
C SER A 319 0.00 -24.64 12.59
N GLU A 320 -0.95 -23.71 12.54
CA GLU A 320 -0.78 -22.53 11.69
C GLU A 320 0.58 -21.92 12.03
N PRO A 321 1.45 -21.65 11.05
CA PRO A 321 2.80 -21.23 11.33
C PRO A 321 2.76 -20.01 12.25
N SER A 322 3.47 -20.11 13.38
CA SER A 322 3.49 -19.06 14.40
C SER A 322 3.94 -17.75 13.79
N ALA A 323 3.30 -16.65 14.20
CA ALA A 323 3.72 -15.30 13.84
C ALA A 323 5.23 -15.13 14.11
N ILE A 324 5.95 -14.52 13.17
CA ILE A 324 7.38 -14.25 13.36
C ILE A 324 7.55 -13.10 14.35
N SER A 325 8.53 -13.22 15.24
CA SER A 325 8.86 -12.10 16.13
C SER A 325 9.54 -10.97 15.34
N PHE A 326 9.33 -9.72 15.78
CA PHE A 326 9.98 -8.55 15.19
C PHE A 326 11.51 -8.72 15.05
N MET A 327 12.16 -9.22 16.10
CA MET A 327 13.60 -9.52 16.10
C MET A 327 13.97 -10.62 15.09
N GLY A 328 13.12 -11.62 14.92
CA GLY A 328 13.29 -12.66 13.91
C GLY A 328 13.25 -12.11 12.49
N ALA A 329 12.35 -11.16 12.21
CA ALA A 329 12.25 -10.49 10.91
C ALA A 329 13.48 -9.61 10.61
N LEU A 330 14.02 -8.90 11.61
CA LEU A 330 15.24 -8.09 11.44
C LEU A 330 16.49 -8.91 11.14
N ARG A 331 16.54 -10.18 11.56
CA ARG A 331 17.66 -11.09 11.27
C ARG A 331 17.67 -11.60 9.82
N ILE A 332 16.62 -11.34 9.03
CA ILE A 332 16.58 -11.74 7.63
C ILE A 332 17.59 -10.87 6.85
N PRO A 333 18.55 -11.48 6.13
CA PRO A 333 19.57 -10.74 5.39
C PRO A 333 18.94 -9.79 4.36
N GLY A 334 19.33 -8.51 4.39
CA GLY A 334 18.83 -7.47 3.50
C GLY A 334 17.67 -6.65 4.06
N VAL A 335 16.94 -7.12 5.09
CA VAL A 335 15.83 -6.35 5.68
C VAL A 335 16.31 -5.02 6.23
N ILE A 336 17.41 -5.00 6.99
CA ILE A 336 17.92 -3.78 7.61
C ILE A 336 18.40 -2.80 6.52
N GLU A 337 19.20 -3.28 5.57
CA GLU A 337 19.78 -2.43 4.52
C GLU A 337 18.71 -1.81 3.63
N PHE A 338 17.70 -2.58 3.21
CA PHE A 338 16.58 -2.05 2.44
C PHE A 338 15.65 -1.15 3.26
N SER A 339 15.45 -1.44 4.55
CA SER A 339 14.63 -0.59 5.44
C SER A 339 15.26 0.79 5.63
N LEU A 340 16.58 0.85 5.87
CA LEU A 340 17.31 2.10 6.02
C LEU A 340 17.44 2.86 4.69
N CYS A 341 17.62 2.16 3.56
CA CYS A 341 17.54 2.79 2.25
C CYS A 341 16.16 3.42 2.01
N LEU A 342 15.08 2.68 2.32
CA LEU A 342 13.71 3.16 2.16
C LEU A 342 13.42 4.36 3.06
N LEU A 343 14.02 4.45 4.24
CA LEU A 343 13.93 5.63 5.11
C LEU A 343 14.30 6.90 4.33
N PHE A 344 15.48 6.93 3.74
CA PHE A 344 15.94 8.10 3.00
C PHE A 344 15.22 8.29 1.66
N ALA A 345 14.94 7.22 0.91
CA ALA A 345 14.19 7.33 -0.35
C ALA A 345 12.75 7.87 -0.12
N LYS A 346 12.07 7.41 0.94
CA LYS A 346 10.73 7.89 1.29
C LYS A 346 10.78 9.30 1.89
N LEU A 347 11.85 9.67 2.59
CA LEU A 347 12.11 11.06 3.02
C LEU A 347 12.10 12.01 1.81
N VAL A 348 12.85 11.70 0.75
CA VAL A 348 12.90 12.53 -0.45
C VAL A 348 11.54 12.58 -1.15
N SER A 349 10.96 11.41 -1.43
CA SER A 349 9.65 11.29 -2.08
C SER A 349 8.53 12.05 -1.35
N TYR A 350 8.44 11.91 -0.02
CA TYR A 350 7.38 12.56 0.76
C TYR A 350 7.64 14.06 0.96
N THR A 351 8.90 14.50 0.97
CA THR A 351 9.19 15.95 0.94
C THR A 351 8.63 16.57 -0.33
N PHE A 352 8.86 15.96 -1.50
CA PHE A 352 8.21 16.39 -2.75
C PHE A 352 6.68 16.29 -2.66
N LEU A 353 6.13 15.20 -2.13
CA LEU A 353 4.67 15.03 -1.99
C LEU A 353 4.01 16.19 -1.25
N PHE A 354 4.60 16.63 -0.13
CA PHE A 354 4.00 17.60 0.78
C PHE A 354 4.40 19.06 0.53
N TRP A 355 5.55 19.32 -0.11
CA TRP A 355 6.10 20.67 -0.24
C TRP A 355 6.27 21.13 -1.69
N LEU A 356 6.24 20.24 -2.69
CA LEU A 356 6.43 20.62 -4.10
C LEU A 356 5.40 21.65 -4.60
N PRO A 357 4.07 21.51 -4.34
CA PRO A 357 3.11 22.51 -4.80
C PRO A 357 3.38 23.89 -4.17
N LEU A 358 3.64 23.93 -2.86
CA LEU A 358 3.94 25.16 -2.13
C LEU A 358 5.23 25.83 -2.65
N TYR A 359 6.25 25.04 -2.98
CA TYR A 359 7.46 25.54 -3.64
C TYR A 359 7.14 26.16 -4.99
N ILE A 360 6.41 25.47 -5.86
CA ILE A 360 6.03 25.97 -7.20
C ILE A 360 5.23 27.27 -7.10
N THR A 361 4.23 27.33 -6.21
CA THR A 361 3.45 28.55 -5.94
C THR A 361 4.37 29.73 -5.59
N LYS A 362 5.40 29.50 -4.77
CA LYS A 362 6.30 30.57 -4.32
C LYS A 362 7.39 30.94 -5.32
N ALA A 363 7.93 29.95 -6.04
CA ALA A 363 9.04 30.14 -6.96
C ALA A 363 8.59 30.67 -8.33
N ALA A 364 7.43 30.21 -8.82
CA ALA A 364 6.88 30.59 -10.12
C ALA A 364 5.71 31.58 -10.02
N HIS A 365 5.35 32.03 -8.81
CA HIS A 365 4.22 32.92 -8.54
C HIS A 365 2.89 32.44 -9.17
N LEU A 366 2.70 31.11 -9.22
CA LEU A 366 1.50 30.47 -9.75
C LEU A 366 0.43 30.33 -8.66
N ASP A 367 -0.84 30.34 -9.06
CA ASP A 367 -1.95 30.03 -8.16
C ASP A 367 -1.90 28.58 -7.65
N ALA A 368 -2.54 28.34 -6.51
CA ALA A 368 -2.57 27.06 -5.82
C ALA A 368 -2.97 25.90 -6.73
N LYS A 369 -3.99 26.11 -7.58
CA LYS A 369 -4.48 25.10 -8.51
C LYS A 369 -3.44 24.75 -9.56
N LYS A 370 -2.89 25.73 -10.29
CA LYS A 370 -1.87 25.47 -11.31
C LYS A 370 -0.60 24.86 -10.73
N ALA A 371 -0.18 25.28 -9.54
CA ALA A 371 0.96 24.67 -8.86
C ALA A 371 0.69 23.20 -8.47
N GLY A 372 -0.53 22.91 -8.01
CA GLY A 372 -1.03 21.56 -7.79
C GLY A 372 -0.99 20.70 -9.05
N ASP A 373 -1.54 21.22 -10.15
CA ASP A 373 -1.57 20.56 -11.46
C ASP A 373 -0.14 20.31 -12.00
N LEU A 374 0.79 21.26 -11.85
CA LEU A 374 2.17 21.06 -12.29
C LEU A 374 2.91 20.01 -11.45
N SER A 375 2.62 19.96 -10.13
CA SER A 375 3.23 18.99 -9.23
C SER A 375 2.89 17.53 -9.57
N THR A 376 1.79 17.27 -10.29
CA THR A 376 1.41 15.91 -10.68
C THR A 376 2.37 15.29 -11.68
N LEU A 377 3.18 16.09 -12.39
CA LEU A 377 4.23 15.58 -13.28
C LEU A 377 5.27 14.73 -12.54
N PHE A 378 5.55 15.05 -11.27
CA PHE A 378 6.40 14.23 -10.42
C PHE A 378 5.79 12.84 -10.15
N ASP A 379 4.47 12.81 -9.89
CA ASP A 379 3.72 11.57 -9.66
C ASP A 379 3.63 10.73 -10.95
N VAL A 380 3.42 11.36 -12.12
CA VAL A 380 3.48 10.71 -13.45
C VAL A 380 4.85 10.08 -13.68
N GLY A 381 5.92 10.82 -13.40
CA GLY A 381 7.28 10.30 -13.40
C GLY A 381 7.41 9.06 -12.52
N GLY A 382 6.83 9.10 -11.32
CA GLY A 382 6.86 7.97 -10.39
C GLY A 382 6.14 6.71 -10.88
N ILE A 383 5.06 6.83 -11.67
CA ILE A 383 4.40 5.68 -12.32
C ILE A 383 5.39 5.00 -13.27
N VAL A 384 5.99 5.79 -14.17
CA VAL A 384 6.95 5.29 -15.16
C VAL A 384 8.17 4.70 -14.47
N GLY A 385 8.73 5.41 -13.49
CA GLY A 385 9.90 4.98 -12.73
C GLY A 385 9.67 3.69 -11.94
N GLY A 386 8.52 3.54 -11.28
CA GLY A 386 8.17 2.31 -10.54
C GLY A 386 8.05 1.09 -11.45
N ILE A 387 7.40 1.24 -12.59
CA ILE A 387 7.26 0.16 -13.59
C ILE A 387 8.63 -0.20 -14.18
N LEU A 388 9.43 0.80 -14.59
CA LEU A 388 10.76 0.58 -15.14
C LEU A 388 11.70 -0.08 -14.12
N ALA A 389 11.70 0.37 -12.86
CA ALA A 389 12.47 -0.25 -11.78
C ALA A 389 12.08 -1.72 -11.60
N GLY A 390 10.77 -2.02 -11.64
CA GLY A 390 10.24 -3.38 -11.61
C GLY A 390 10.74 -4.25 -12.77
N VAL A 391 10.63 -3.75 -14.00
CA VAL A 391 11.06 -4.46 -15.23
C VAL A 391 12.57 -4.69 -15.24
N ILE A 392 13.35 -3.64 -15.01
CA ILE A 392 14.82 -3.69 -15.04
C ILE A 392 15.32 -4.67 -13.99
N SER A 393 14.80 -4.58 -12.77
CA SER A 393 15.23 -5.46 -11.69
C SER A 393 14.80 -6.92 -11.87
N ASP A 394 13.65 -7.19 -12.50
CA ASP A 394 13.24 -8.56 -12.89
C ASP A 394 14.16 -9.12 -13.97
N LYS A 395 14.51 -8.31 -15.00
CA LYS A 395 15.41 -8.74 -16.09
C LYS A 395 16.83 -9.00 -15.62
N LEU A 396 17.34 -8.15 -14.73
CA LEU A 396 18.71 -8.27 -14.21
C LEU A 396 18.83 -9.26 -13.04
N GLY A 397 17.72 -9.56 -12.36
CA GLY A 397 17.73 -10.30 -11.09
C GLY A 397 18.45 -9.55 -9.96
N LYS A 398 18.64 -8.24 -10.09
CA LYS A 398 19.44 -7.38 -9.21
C LYS A 398 18.60 -6.21 -8.69
N ARG A 399 17.99 -6.41 -7.51
CA ARG A 399 17.09 -5.41 -6.91
C ARG A 399 17.87 -4.22 -6.36
N ALA A 400 18.95 -4.48 -5.61
CA ALA A 400 19.73 -3.43 -4.97
C ALA A 400 20.47 -2.56 -5.99
N THR A 401 21.06 -3.18 -7.02
CA THR A 401 21.76 -2.48 -8.11
C THR A 401 20.81 -1.56 -8.87
N THR A 402 19.59 -2.01 -9.16
CA THR A 402 18.59 -1.18 -9.84
C THR A 402 18.23 0.06 -9.01
N CYS A 403 17.97 -0.11 -7.71
CA CYS A 403 17.72 1.03 -6.80
C CYS A 403 18.92 1.98 -6.74
N ALA A 404 20.13 1.45 -6.59
CA ALA A 404 21.35 2.23 -6.46
C ALA A 404 21.62 3.11 -7.69
N VAL A 405 21.46 2.56 -8.91
CA VAL A 405 21.63 3.34 -10.15
C VAL A 405 20.60 4.45 -10.24
N MET A 406 19.34 4.18 -9.93
CA MET A 406 18.30 5.21 -9.97
C MET A 406 18.53 6.32 -8.93
N LEU A 407 18.93 5.97 -7.70
CA LEU A 407 19.25 6.94 -6.64
C LEU A 407 20.49 7.79 -6.99
N LEU A 408 21.52 7.18 -7.58
CA LEU A 408 22.71 7.89 -8.04
C LEU A 408 22.36 8.95 -9.10
N LEU A 409 21.46 8.60 -10.02
CA LEU A 409 20.98 9.53 -11.05
C LEU A 409 19.96 10.55 -10.49
N ALA A 410 19.27 10.24 -9.40
CA ALA A 410 18.29 11.14 -8.79
C ALA A 410 18.94 12.41 -8.25
N ALA A 411 20.06 12.30 -7.52
CA ALA A 411 20.74 13.41 -6.85
C ALA A 411 20.95 14.67 -7.76
N PRO A 412 21.52 14.58 -8.98
CA PRO A 412 21.66 15.75 -9.85
C PRO A 412 20.34 16.25 -10.44
N THR A 413 19.30 15.41 -10.52
CA THR A 413 17.99 15.82 -11.05
C THR A 413 17.12 16.55 -10.01
N VAL A 414 17.39 16.34 -8.72
CA VAL A 414 16.69 17.01 -7.61
C VAL A 414 16.94 18.52 -7.60
N SER A 415 18.10 18.99 -8.09
CA SER A 415 18.38 20.42 -8.23
C SER A 415 17.85 21.04 -9.53
N LEU A 416 17.63 20.22 -10.58
CA LEU A 416 17.19 20.64 -11.90
C LEU A 416 15.67 20.44 -12.08
N MET A 417 14.88 21.16 -11.28
CA MET A 417 13.41 21.07 -11.20
C MET A 417 12.66 21.20 -12.54
N CYS A 418 13.30 21.63 -13.63
CA CYS A 418 12.74 21.56 -14.99
C CYS A 418 12.44 20.13 -15.46
N MET A 419 12.96 19.10 -14.77
CA MET A 419 12.83 17.69 -15.12
C MET A 419 11.96 16.91 -14.11
N LEU A 420 10.82 17.47 -13.66
CA LEU A 420 9.94 16.85 -12.64
C LEU A 420 9.57 15.39 -12.95
N VAL A 421 9.32 15.05 -14.21
CA VAL A 421 9.00 13.68 -14.63
C VAL A 421 10.20 12.74 -14.42
N VAL A 422 11.40 13.18 -14.79
CA VAL A 422 12.63 12.38 -14.62
C VAL A 422 12.97 12.23 -13.15
N CYS A 423 12.96 13.33 -12.40
CA CYS A 423 13.19 13.34 -10.95
C CYS A 423 12.18 12.43 -10.24
N GLY A 424 10.89 12.56 -10.56
CA GLY A 424 9.82 11.71 -10.04
C GLY A 424 10.03 10.23 -10.34
N GLY A 425 10.49 9.89 -11.55
CA GLY A 425 10.80 8.50 -11.91
C GLY A 425 12.00 7.93 -11.15
N LEU A 426 13.08 8.70 -11.03
CA LEU A 426 14.31 8.27 -10.37
C LEU A 426 14.16 8.17 -8.85
N VAL A 427 13.37 9.05 -8.22
CA VAL A 427 13.10 9.04 -6.77
C VAL A 427 12.05 7.98 -6.41
N ASN A 428 10.92 7.94 -7.12
CA ASN A 428 9.83 7.02 -6.75
C ASN A 428 10.06 5.58 -7.24
N GLY A 429 10.95 5.35 -8.21
CA GLY A 429 11.30 4.00 -8.67
C GLY A 429 11.87 3.10 -7.57
N PRO A 430 12.98 3.48 -6.92
CA PRO A 430 13.53 2.79 -5.76
C PRO A 430 12.52 2.64 -4.62
N TYR A 431 11.77 3.71 -4.31
CA TYR A 431 10.71 3.67 -3.32
C TYR A 431 9.68 2.57 -3.64
N ALA A 432 9.14 2.55 -4.86
CA ALA A 432 8.17 1.58 -5.34
C ALA A 432 8.74 0.16 -5.29
N LEU A 433 9.97 -0.03 -5.80
CA LEU A 433 10.59 -1.35 -5.91
C LEU A 433 10.89 -1.95 -4.52
N ILE A 434 11.39 -1.13 -3.59
CA ILE A 434 11.74 -1.60 -2.24
C ILE A 434 10.48 -1.93 -1.45
N THR A 435 9.48 -1.03 -1.46
CA THR A 435 8.27 -1.20 -0.65
C THR A 435 7.45 -2.41 -1.11
N THR A 436 7.48 -2.74 -2.41
CA THR A 436 6.70 -3.85 -2.97
C THR A 436 7.51 -5.11 -3.22
N ALA A 437 8.22 -5.20 -4.35
CA ALA A 437 8.84 -6.44 -4.80
C ALA A 437 9.92 -6.93 -3.84
N VAL A 438 10.80 -6.04 -3.36
CA VAL A 438 11.86 -6.41 -2.40
C VAL A 438 11.25 -6.83 -1.07
N SER A 439 10.32 -6.04 -0.54
CA SER A 439 9.63 -6.39 0.70
C SER A 439 8.97 -7.76 0.61
N ALA A 440 8.33 -8.04 -0.52
CA ALA A 440 7.64 -9.29 -0.73
C ALA A 440 8.61 -10.47 -0.96
N ASP A 441 9.76 -10.24 -1.59
CA ASP A 441 10.84 -11.23 -1.74
C ASP A 441 11.47 -11.57 -0.39
N LEU A 442 11.72 -10.57 0.47
CA LEU A 442 12.23 -10.75 1.83
C LEU A 442 11.19 -11.42 2.74
N GLY A 443 9.93 -11.04 2.63
CA GLY A 443 8.80 -11.64 3.36
C GLY A 443 8.46 -13.07 2.92
N THR A 444 9.03 -13.55 1.81
CA THR A 444 8.90 -14.94 1.32
C THR A 444 10.26 -15.64 1.18
N HIS A 445 11.27 -15.13 1.90
CA HIS A 445 12.63 -15.62 1.89
C HIS A 445 12.73 -17.07 2.41
N LYS A 446 13.72 -17.83 1.92
CA LYS A 446 13.89 -19.26 2.26
C LYS A 446 14.06 -19.51 3.76
N SER A 447 14.63 -18.56 4.49
CA SER A 447 14.78 -18.63 5.96
C SER A 447 13.45 -18.70 6.71
N LEU A 448 12.34 -18.36 6.07
CA LEU A 448 11.00 -18.33 6.66
C LEU A 448 10.26 -19.67 6.52
N LYS A 449 10.86 -20.69 5.89
CA LYS A 449 10.31 -22.06 5.75
C LYS A 449 8.84 -22.10 5.30
N GLY A 450 8.44 -21.19 4.39
CA GLY A 450 7.07 -21.14 3.88
C GLY A 450 6.04 -20.45 4.79
N ASN A 451 6.46 -19.78 5.86
CA ASN A 451 5.58 -19.00 6.72
C ASN A 451 5.02 -17.77 5.99
N SER A 452 3.86 -17.94 5.35
CA SER A 452 3.17 -16.88 4.62
C SER A 452 2.72 -15.70 5.49
N ARG A 453 2.61 -15.88 6.82
CA ARG A 453 2.25 -14.80 7.75
C ARG A 453 3.37 -13.78 7.90
N ALA A 454 4.63 -14.23 7.86
CA ALA A 454 5.80 -13.38 8.04
C ALA A 454 5.93 -12.26 6.98
N LEU A 455 5.25 -12.38 5.83
CA LEU A 455 5.19 -11.35 4.81
C LEU A 455 4.63 -10.03 5.38
N SER A 456 3.53 -10.08 6.14
CA SER A 456 2.91 -8.90 6.75
C SER A 456 3.88 -8.17 7.68
N THR A 457 4.54 -8.89 8.59
CA THR A 457 5.51 -8.32 9.52
C THR A 457 6.74 -7.74 8.81
N VAL A 458 7.34 -8.45 7.84
CA VAL A 458 8.51 -7.95 7.10
C VAL A 458 8.16 -6.69 6.31
N THR A 459 6.99 -6.67 5.67
CA THR A 459 6.49 -5.49 4.97
C THR A 459 6.21 -4.31 5.89
N ALA A 460 5.63 -4.57 7.07
CA ALA A 460 5.42 -3.57 8.08
C ALA A 460 6.71 -2.96 8.63
N ILE A 461 7.76 -3.76 8.83
CA ILE A 461 9.07 -3.27 9.30
C ILE A 461 9.73 -2.38 8.25
N ILE A 462 9.76 -2.84 6.99
CA ILE A 462 10.39 -2.09 5.90
C ILE A 462 9.65 -0.77 5.68
N ASP A 463 8.32 -0.81 5.48
CA ASP A 463 7.55 0.43 5.24
C ASP A 463 7.40 1.30 6.49
N GLY A 464 7.38 0.71 7.69
CA GLY A 464 7.42 1.43 8.96
C GLY A 464 8.72 2.25 9.09
N THR A 465 9.86 1.65 8.80
CA THR A 465 11.17 2.34 8.79
C THR A 465 11.22 3.43 7.71
N GLY A 466 10.69 3.12 6.51
CA GLY A 466 10.48 4.10 5.46
C GLY A 466 9.66 5.30 5.94
N SER A 467 8.57 5.04 6.65
CA SER A 467 7.62 6.06 7.13
C SER A 467 8.22 6.98 8.18
N VAL A 468 9.23 6.53 8.94
CA VAL A 468 10.01 7.42 9.80
C VAL A 468 10.70 8.50 8.98
N GLY A 469 11.34 8.13 7.87
CA GLY A 469 11.95 9.10 6.95
C GLY A 469 10.90 10.02 6.30
N ALA A 470 9.75 9.46 5.94
CA ALA A 470 8.61 10.23 5.46
C ALA A 470 8.13 11.29 6.45
N ALA A 471 8.21 11.04 7.76
CA ALA A 471 7.88 12.02 8.79
C ALA A 471 8.98 13.09 8.93
N ILE A 472 10.24 12.66 8.93
CA ILE A 472 11.41 13.54 9.11
C ILE A 472 11.54 14.55 7.97
N GLY A 473 11.35 14.13 6.71
CA GLY A 473 11.57 14.97 5.53
C GLY A 473 10.77 16.26 5.50
N PRO A 474 9.42 16.20 5.48
CA PRO A 474 8.54 17.36 5.53
C PRO A 474 8.76 18.25 6.75
N LEU A 475 9.07 17.67 7.91
CA LEU A 475 9.40 18.43 9.12
C LEU A 475 10.66 19.27 8.92
N LEU A 476 11.74 18.63 8.45
CA LEU A 476 13.01 19.31 8.15
C LEU A 476 12.83 20.34 7.02
N ALA A 477 12.06 20.03 5.98
CA ALA A 477 11.74 20.98 4.92
C ALA A 477 11.02 22.22 5.46
N GLY A 478 10.11 22.07 6.43
CA GLY A 478 9.46 23.20 7.09
C GLY A 478 10.42 24.09 7.87
N VAL A 479 11.40 23.50 8.55
CA VAL A 479 12.45 24.25 9.28
C VAL A 479 13.47 24.88 8.33
N LEU A 480 13.95 24.14 7.32
CA LEU A 480 15.00 24.59 6.41
C LEU A 480 14.49 25.61 5.39
N SER A 481 13.24 25.49 4.94
CA SER A 481 12.62 26.46 4.01
C SER A 481 12.43 27.86 4.60
N SER A 482 12.64 28.05 5.91
CA SER A 482 12.71 29.40 6.49
C SER A 482 14.02 30.12 6.16
N ARG A 483 15.10 29.38 5.87
CA ARG A 483 16.43 29.90 5.53
C ARG A 483 16.70 29.96 4.03
N GLY A 484 15.84 29.36 3.22
CA GLY A 484 15.97 29.29 1.76
C GLY A 484 15.67 27.88 1.23
N TRP A 485 15.21 27.78 -0.02
CA TRP A 485 14.88 26.49 -0.62
C TRP A 485 16.12 25.66 -1.00
N ASP A 486 17.27 26.30 -1.23
CA ASP A 486 18.53 25.63 -1.52
C ASP A 486 18.92 24.64 -0.40
N GLN A 487 18.67 25.01 0.85
CA GLN A 487 18.92 24.15 2.01
C GLN A 487 18.05 22.89 2.00
N VAL A 488 16.82 23.00 1.51
CA VAL A 488 15.92 21.85 1.34
C VAL A 488 16.48 20.93 0.25
N PHE A 489 16.93 21.48 -0.89
CA PHE A 489 17.53 20.68 -1.97
C PHE A 489 18.84 19.99 -1.54
N TYR A 490 19.70 20.65 -0.76
CA TYR A 490 20.90 20.01 -0.18
C TYR A 490 20.56 18.87 0.77
N MET A 491 19.53 19.04 1.61
CA MET A 491 19.04 17.96 2.46
C MET A 491 18.56 16.75 1.63
N LEU A 492 17.83 16.99 0.53
CA LEU A 492 17.33 15.91 -0.34
C LEU A 492 18.47 15.17 -1.03
N MET A 493 19.46 15.90 -1.58
CA MET A 493 20.65 15.29 -2.19
C MET A 493 21.46 14.48 -1.17
N ALA A 494 21.62 14.98 0.05
CA ALA A 494 22.30 14.24 1.13
C ALA A 494 21.54 12.96 1.51
N ALA A 495 20.21 13.00 1.55
CA ALA A 495 19.38 11.82 1.80
C ALA A 495 19.54 10.76 0.69
N ASP A 496 19.50 11.15 -0.59
CA ASP A 496 19.72 10.21 -1.70
C ASP A 496 21.12 9.57 -1.64
N PHE A 497 22.15 10.36 -1.31
CA PHE A 497 23.51 9.85 -1.14
C PHE A 497 23.60 8.85 0.01
N LEU A 498 22.99 9.14 1.17
CA LEU A 498 22.93 8.21 2.30
C LEU A 498 22.17 6.92 1.96
N ALA A 499 21.07 7.02 1.22
CA ALA A 499 20.31 5.88 0.73
C ALA A 499 21.18 4.96 -0.15
N LEU A 500 21.99 5.56 -1.03
CA LEU A 500 22.92 4.85 -1.90
C LEU A 500 24.02 4.13 -1.10
N LEU A 501 24.65 4.82 -0.15
CA LEU A 501 25.71 4.26 0.70
C LEU A 501 25.24 2.98 1.43
N LEU A 502 24.02 2.99 1.95
CA LEU A 502 23.43 1.86 2.67
C LEU A 502 23.19 0.64 1.78
N LEU A 503 23.00 0.83 0.47
CA LEU A 503 22.85 -0.28 -0.48
C LEU A 503 24.16 -0.83 -1.01
N LEU A 504 25.30 -0.13 -0.86
CA LEU A 504 26.57 -0.50 -1.50
C LEU A 504 27.01 -1.94 -1.19
N ARG A 505 26.82 -2.41 0.06
CA ARG A 505 27.16 -3.78 0.43
C ARG A 505 26.33 -4.81 -0.34
N LEU A 506 25.04 -4.56 -0.52
CA LEU A 506 24.15 -5.45 -1.29
C LEU A 506 24.48 -5.40 -2.78
N VAL A 507 24.77 -4.21 -3.30
CA VAL A 507 25.23 -4.03 -4.70
C VAL A 507 26.52 -4.82 -4.92
N ALA A 508 27.51 -4.68 -4.06
CA ALA A 508 28.77 -5.43 -4.15
C ALA A 508 28.53 -6.95 -4.13
N LYS A 509 27.58 -7.42 -3.31
CA LYS A 509 27.18 -8.84 -3.28
C LYS A 509 26.49 -9.29 -4.57
N GLU A 510 25.59 -8.48 -5.13
CA GLU A 510 24.89 -8.76 -6.40
C GLU A 510 25.85 -8.76 -7.59
N LEU A 511 26.87 -7.90 -7.58
CA LEU A 511 27.89 -7.83 -8.63
C LEU A 511 28.90 -8.98 -8.55
N THR A 512 29.37 -9.33 -7.35
CA THR A 512 30.32 -10.44 -7.15
C THR A 512 29.68 -11.80 -7.43
N SER A 513 28.40 -11.99 -7.06
CA SER A 513 27.67 -13.23 -7.35
C SER A 513 27.44 -13.47 -8.85
N ALA A 514 27.54 -12.43 -9.70
CA ALA A 514 27.40 -12.55 -11.14
C ALA A 514 28.64 -13.15 -11.83
N ASN A 515 29.80 -13.14 -11.16
CA ASN A 515 31.04 -13.71 -11.69
C ASN A 515 31.14 -15.24 -11.46
N VAL A 516 30.19 -15.83 -10.74
CA VAL A 516 30.08 -17.29 -10.59
C VAL A 516 29.11 -17.79 -11.66
N VAL A 517 29.58 -17.89 -12.91
CA VAL A 517 28.88 -18.65 -13.95
C VAL A 517 28.74 -20.08 -13.45
N LYS A 518 27.52 -20.54 -13.15
CA LYS A 518 27.26 -21.97 -13.00
C LYS A 518 27.55 -22.62 -14.36
N PRO A 519 28.47 -23.59 -14.46
CA PRO A 519 28.61 -24.36 -15.69
C PRO A 519 27.27 -25.03 -15.99
N ARG A 520 26.81 -24.94 -17.24
CA ARG A 520 25.65 -25.70 -17.74
C ARG A 520 25.95 -27.17 -17.51
N SER A 521 25.25 -27.79 -16.56
CA SER A 521 25.32 -29.23 -16.34
C SER A 521 24.66 -29.96 -17.50
N GLY A 522 25.47 -30.70 -18.25
CA GLY A 522 25.10 -32.02 -18.77
C GLY A 522 24.47 -32.09 -20.16
N SER A 523 25.30 -32.15 -21.20
CA SER A 523 25.11 -33.13 -22.27
C SER A 523 26.23 -34.16 -22.15
N THR A 524 26.08 -35.10 -21.22
CA THR A 524 26.81 -36.36 -21.27
C THR A 524 26.04 -37.28 -22.19
N SER A 525 26.49 -37.36 -23.45
CA SER A 525 26.21 -38.51 -24.31
C SER A 525 26.84 -39.75 -23.65
N VAL A 526 25.98 -40.68 -23.25
CA VAL A 526 26.36 -42.05 -22.92
C VAL A 526 26.23 -42.85 -24.21
N GLU A 527 27.36 -43.47 -24.58
CA GLU A 527 27.59 -44.58 -25.53
C GLU A 527 27.12 -44.47 -26.98
#